data_AF-A0ABD3EGN8-F1
#
_entry.id   AF-A0ABD3EGN8-F1
#
_cell.length_a   1.000
_cell.length_b   1.000
_cell.length_c   1.000
_cell.angle_alpha   90.00
_cell.angle_beta   90.00
_cell.angle_gamma   90.00
#
_symmetry.space_group_name_H-M   'P 1'
#
loop_
_entity.id
_entity.type
_entity.pdbx_description
1 polymer ?
#
loop_
_entity_poly.entity_id
_entity_poly.type
_entity_poly.pdbx_seq_one_letter_code
_entity_poly.pdbx_strand_id
1 'polypeptide(L)'
;MENEAMKLDTSCWNGQVCLDNTEWIAENIKGIDQSVKEMLQLIEHDTNSTVDGNNNNPKQPELIAHIKEICHRHRMLADHYKVTGELSKSANKTKNNDKNALDSQLTPPFLTPMNNKLGKHDAEDSDLSLSSGGGISDITPNEGSQSSFSSDTDSEAYYTIPNERSGSFSSNKTMEHEIIKMSAEILEYKKELNISNEKLMSAEEEISKFKNELQNNEAEIMSARNRIKLQEAEIEKENERSLNLQSKIVDLETELESEKRRYTVDLSDRDRQIKKLNTEFQDASGNFALEKWQLESTVSKLSDRLNELQVQFDLLAGENKKCKYEKAEMEKKQEALRITWEDDIMRVKNEISEKNELVSSLNKNLDGFKLKYDLLMAEKDGVIAKVQTFGAEISFRDDLIRRLELNQKEIHSENERLSQLCQSGNKLTCELESRIVELEKEAGMKAIVISDMAEGKREAIRQLCFSIDHFRCAYEEVRDACVARARAPPA
;
A
#
# COMPACT_ATOMS: atom_id res chain seq x y z
N MET A 1 0.35 -14.48 -41.07
CA MET A 1 -0.96 -14.67 -40.44
C MET A 1 -0.70 -14.66 -38.94
N GLU A 2 -0.35 -13.48 -38.44
CA GLU A 2 -1.24 -12.48 -37.82
C GLU A 2 -1.44 -12.78 -36.34
N ASN A 3 -0.69 -12.01 -35.54
CA ASN A 3 -0.74 -11.95 -34.09
C ASN A 3 -1.94 -11.10 -33.66
N GLU A 4 -2.88 -11.69 -32.94
CA GLU A 4 -3.88 -10.92 -32.17
C GLU A 4 -3.31 -10.62 -30.78
N ALA A 5 -2.70 -9.43 -30.65
CA ALA A 5 -2.39 -8.84 -29.37
C ALA A 5 -3.66 -8.16 -28.81
N MET A 6 -4.18 -8.70 -27.71
CA MET A 6 -5.21 -8.05 -26.90
C MET A 6 -4.70 -6.69 -26.40
N LYS A 7 -5.31 -5.61 -26.92
CA LYS A 7 -5.19 -4.25 -26.40
C LYS A 7 -5.83 -4.18 -25.01
N LEU A 8 -5.01 -4.05 -23.97
CA LEU A 8 -5.44 -3.48 -22.69
C LEU A 8 -5.39 -1.96 -22.82
N ASP A 9 -6.57 -1.36 -22.74
CA ASP A 9 -6.82 0.08 -22.75
C ASP A 9 -6.11 0.71 -21.53
N THR A 10 -4.93 1.27 -21.77
CA THR A 10 -4.14 1.94 -20.74
C THR A 10 -4.62 3.39 -20.70
N SER A 11 -5.67 3.61 -19.92
CA SER A 11 -6.28 4.92 -19.76
C SER A 11 -5.30 5.90 -19.11
N CYS A 12 -4.97 6.92 -19.89
CA CYS A 12 -4.30 8.17 -19.59
C CYS A 12 -4.45 8.64 -18.13
N TRP A 13 -3.43 8.36 -17.30
CA TRP A 13 -3.09 9.23 -16.19
C TRP A 13 -1.98 10.16 -16.67
N ASN A 14 -2.25 11.45 -16.59
CA ASN A 14 -1.31 12.55 -16.85
C ASN A 14 0.01 12.34 -16.10
N GLY A 15 0.98 11.70 -16.75
CA GLY A 15 2.35 11.55 -16.25
C GLY A 15 3.15 12.86 -16.25
N GLN A 16 2.61 13.94 -16.82
CA GLN A 16 3.34 15.20 -16.99
C GLN A 16 3.19 16.18 -15.82
N VAL A 17 2.31 15.91 -14.83
CA VAL A 17 2.11 16.81 -13.67
C VAL A 17 2.72 16.24 -12.37
N CYS A 18 3.32 15.04 -12.40
CA CYS A 18 3.76 14.34 -11.18
C CYS A 18 5.26 14.11 -11.02
N LEU A 19 6.11 14.38 -12.01
CA LEU A 19 7.56 14.17 -11.85
C LEU A 19 8.19 15.29 -11.02
N ASP A 20 7.97 16.54 -11.39
CA ASP A 20 8.54 17.71 -10.69
C ASP A 20 8.07 17.82 -9.24
N ASN A 21 6.82 17.40 -8.97
CA ASN A 21 6.25 17.49 -7.62
C ASN A 21 6.78 16.40 -6.68
N THR A 22 7.13 15.23 -7.22
CA THR A 22 7.72 14.14 -6.42
C THR A 22 9.17 14.45 -6.07
N GLU A 23 9.91 15.05 -7.01
CA GLU A 23 11.30 15.47 -6.80
C GLU A 23 11.41 16.61 -5.78
N TRP A 24 10.53 17.62 -5.86
CA TRP A 24 10.51 18.74 -4.91
C TRP A 24 10.15 18.31 -3.48
N ILE A 25 9.19 17.38 -3.32
CA ILE A 25 8.84 16.81 -2.01
C ILE A 25 10.02 16.00 -1.44
N ALA A 26 10.65 15.17 -2.26
CA ALA A 26 11.81 14.37 -1.85
C ALA A 26 12.99 15.26 -1.44
N GLU A 27 13.25 16.35 -2.16
CA GLU A 27 14.30 17.32 -1.83
C GLU A 27 14.03 18.06 -0.50
N ASN A 28 12.78 18.44 -0.24
CA ASN A 28 12.40 19.07 1.01
C ASN A 28 12.52 18.13 2.21
N ILE A 29 12.08 16.88 2.09
CA ILE A 29 12.23 15.86 3.14
C ILE A 29 13.72 15.59 3.40
N LYS A 30 14.51 15.40 2.34
CA LYS A 30 15.96 15.18 2.45
C LYS A 30 16.68 16.35 3.15
N GLY A 31 16.25 17.58 2.91
CA GLY A 31 16.83 18.74 3.58
C GLY A 31 16.41 18.91 5.05
N ILE A 32 15.21 18.46 5.42
CA ILE A 32 14.82 18.33 6.83
C ILE A 32 15.72 17.29 7.51
N ASP A 33 15.89 16.11 6.91
CA ASP A 33 16.75 15.05 7.44
C ASP A 33 18.20 15.50 7.60
N GLN A 34 18.73 16.24 6.61
CA GLN A 34 20.08 16.80 6.67
C GLN A 34 20.22 17.83 7.79
N SER A 35 19.23 18.72 7.97
CA SER A 35 19.22 19.71 9.05
C SER A 35 19.12 19.08 10.44
N VAL A 36 18.36 17.99 10.58
CA VAL A 36 18.27 17.19 11.82
C VAL A 36 19.60 16.50 12.11
N LYS A 37 20.27 15.98 11.08
CA LYS A 37 21.58 15.34 11.22
C LYS A 37 22.67 16.32 11.67
N GLU A 38 22.70 17.51 11.08
CA GLU A 38 23.62 18.60 11.47
C GLU A 38 23.32 19.11 12.88
N MET A 39 22.04 19.24 13.24
CA MET A 39 21.60 19.55 14.61
C MET A 39 22.08 18.52 15.63
N LEU A 40 21.94 17.23 15.34
CA LEU A 40 22.41 16.15 16.22
C LEU A 40 23.94 16.16 16.37
N GLN A 41 24.68 16.43 15.28
CA GLN A 41 26.14 16.58 15.33
C GLN A 41 26.57 17.76 16.21
N LEU A 42 25.88 18.91 16.11
CA LEU A 42 26.17 20.06 16.96
C LEU A 42 25.96 19.77 18.45
N ILE A 43 24.92 18.99 18.79
CA ILE A 43 24.62 18.57 20.17
C ILE A 43 25.63 17.51 20.67
N GLU A 44 25.99 16.54 19.84
CA GLU A 44 26.94 15.46 20.19
C GLU A 44 28.38 15.96 20.32
N HIS A 45 28.75 17.03 19.62
CA HIS A 45 30.04 17.70 19.81
C HIS A 45 30.09 18.58 21.07
N ASP A 46 28.97 18.95 21.68
CA ASP A 46 28.92 19.74 22.93
C ASP A 46 29.02 18.85 24.18
N THR A 47 28.63 17.57 24.12
CA THR A 47 28.76 16.63 25.25
C THR A 47 30.20 16.23 25.56
N ASN A 48 31.13 16.45 24.63
CA ASN A 48 32.57 16.14 24.78
C ASN A 48 33.44 17.33 25.22
N SER A 49 32.87 18.53 25.40
CA SER A 49 33.60 19.76 25.77
C SER A 49 33.24 20.19 27.19
N THR A 50 34.00 19.70 28.18
CA THR A 50 33.79 20.03 29.59
C THR A 50 34.37 21.40 29.96
N VAL A 51 33.56 22.20 30.67
CA VAL A 51 33.87 23.38 31.50
C VAL A 51 34.35 24.66 30.77
N ASP A 52 33.43 25.61 30.57
CA ASP A 52 33.53 26.88 31.33
C ASP A 52 32.22 27.69 31.29
N GLY A 53 31.81 28.17 32.46
CA GLY A 53 30.58 28.93 32.68
C GLY A 53 30.72 30.39 32.26
N ASN A 54 30.65 30.66 30.95
CA ASN A 54 30.44 32.01 30.46
C ASN A 54 29.40 32.00 29.32
N ASN A 55 28.31 32.75 29.53
CA ASN A 55 27.18 32.88 28.62
C ASN A 55 27.64 33.29 27.22
N ASN A 56 27.58 32.32 26.29
CA ASN A 56 27.22 32.43 24.87
C ASN A 56 27.79 31.17 24.19
N ASN A 57 27.04 30.07 24.18
CA ASN A 57 27.41 28.89 23.41
C ASN A 57 27.56 29.33 21.94
N PRO A 58 28.76 29.28 21.32
CA PRO A 58 28.98 29.81 19.98
C PRO A 58 28.15 29.09 18.90
N LYS A 59 27.62 27.90 19.23
CA LYS A 59 26.80 27.06 18.36
C LYS A 59 25.29 27.20 18.58
N GLN A 60 24.85 27.94 19.61
CA GLN A 60 23.43 28.22 19.85
C GLN A 60 22.75 28.96 18.67
N PRO A 61 23.41 29.92 17.99
CA PRO A 61 22.85 30.55 16.79
C PRO A 61 22.69 29.56 15.63
N GLU A 62 23.63 28.63 15.45
CA GLU A 62 23.62 27.59 14.41
C GLU A 62 22.51 26.57 14.67
N LEU A 63 22.35 26.13 15.92
CA LEU A 63 21.27 25.25 16.35
C LEU A 63 19.90 25.88 16.08
N ILE A 64 19.73 27.16 16.42
CA ILE A 64 18.50 27.92 16.15
C ILE A 64 18.28 28.08 14.64
N ALA A 65 19.34 28.24 13.84
CA ALA A 65 19.23 28.31 12.38
C ALA A 65 18.71 27.00 11.78
N HIS A 66 19.22 25.84 12.20
CA HIS A 66 18.71 24.54 11.76
C HIS A 66 17.26 24.28 12.20
N ILE A 67 16.88 24.67 13.43
CA ILE A 67 15.48 24.57 13.87
C ILE A 67 14.56 25.44 13.00
N LYS A 68 14.97 26.67 12.69
CA LYS A 68 14.21 27.57 11.82
C LYS A 68 14.07 27.00 10.40
N GLU A 69 15.12 26.39 9.87
CA GLU A 69 15.12 25.75 8.55
C GLU A 69 14.16 24.56 8.49
N ILE A 70 14.16 23.71 9.53
CA ILE A 70 13.21 22.59 9.65
C ILE A 70 11.77 23.11 9.72
N CYS A 71 11.50 24.11 10.55
CA CYS A 71 10.17 24.71 10.65
C CYS A 71 9.74 25.38 9.33
N HIS A 72 10.67 25.97 8.58
CA HIS A 72 10.40 26.59 7.29
C HIS A 72 10.02 25.53 6.23
N ARG A 73 10.83 24.48 6.07
CA ARG A 73 10.56 23.38 5.13
C ARG A 73 9.30 22.59 5.49
N HIS A 74 9.05 22.35 6.78
CA HIS A 74 7.80 21.74 7.24
C HIS A 74 6.58 22.60 6.88
N ARG A 75 6.68 23.92 7.01
CA ARG A 75 5.59 24.84 6.61
C ARG A 75 5.36 24.83 5.11
N MET A 76 6.44 24.85 4.31
CA MET A 76 6.35 24.73 2.84
C MET A 76 5.66 23.42 2.42
N LEU A 77 5.99 22.30 3.07
CA LEU A 77 5.33 21.01 2.83
C LEU A 77 3.85 21.05 3.23
N ALA A 78 3.53 21.57 4.43
CA ALA A 78 2.15 21.66 4.91
C ALA A 78 1.27 22.55 4.01
N ASP A 79 1.81 23.69 3.56
CA ASP A 79 1.12 24.60 2.63
C ASP A 79 0.92 23.92 1.27
N HIS A 80 1.92 23.19 0.77
CA HIS A 80 1.80 22.41 -0.47
C HIS A 80 0.73 21.30 -0.38
N TYR A 81 0.65 20.58 0.74
CA TYR A 81 -0.40 19.57 0.96
C TYR A 81 -1.79 20.19 1.07
N LYS A 82 -1.92 21.39 1.66
CA LYS A 82 -3.18 22.11 1.74
C LYS A 82 -3.65 22.57 0.35
N VAL A 83 -2.77 23.17 -0.44
CA VAL A 83 -3.08 23.64 -1.81
C VAL A 83 -3.41 22.49 -2.75
N THR A 84 -2.69 21.37 -2.66
CA THR A 84 -2.94 20.16 -3.45
C THR A 84 -4.24 19.45 -3.01
N GLY A 85 -4.54 19.47 -1.70
CA GLY A 85 -5.80 19.00 -1.13
C GLY A 85 -7.02 19.84 -1.56
N GLU A 86 -6.85 21.15 -1.73
CA GLU A 86 -7.91 22.06 -2.20
C GLU A 86 -8.13 21.95 -3.73
N LEU A 87 -7.06 21.77 -4.53
CA LEU A 87 -7.14 21.52 -5.97
C LEU A 87 -7.83 20.18 -6.30
N SER A 88 -7.57 19.13 -5.53
CA SER A 88 -8.25 17.83 -5.71
C SER A 88 -9.75 17.89 -5.34
N LYS A 89 -10.12 18.71 -4.34
CA LYS A 89 -11.53 18.95 -3.98
C LYS A 89 -12.27 19.83 -4.97
N SER A 90 -11.59 20.79 -5.61
CA SER A 90 -12.14 21.63 -6.68
C SER A 90 -12.37 20.82 -7.97
N ALA A 91 -11.42 19.97 -8.38
CA ALA A 91 -11.52 19.14 -9.57
C ALA A 91 -12.63 18.06 -9.48
N ASN A 92 -12.90 17.54 -8.29
CA ASN A 92 -13.93 16.51 -8.07
C ASN A 92 -15.37 17.06 -7.96
N LYS A 93 -15.55 18.39 -7.90
CA LYS A 93 -16.89 19.01 -7.81
C LYS A 93 -17.55 19.23 -9.18
N THR A 94 -16.82 19.07 -10.29
CA THR A 94 -17.32 19.33 -11.65
C THR A 94 -17.85 18.07 -12.37
N LYS A 95 -17.82 16.88 -11.75
CA LYS A 95 -18.22 15.62 -12.44
C LYS A 95 -19.40 14.83 -11.88
N ASN A 96 -20.03 15.26 -10.77
CA ASN A 96 -21.14 14.49 -10.19
C ASN A 96 -22.41 15.34 -10.04
N ASN A 97 -23.13 15.54 -11.14
CA ASN A 97 -24.57 15.82 -11.12
C ASN A 97 -25.25 14.72 -11.94
N ASP A 98 -25.69 13.65 -11.27
CA ASP A 98 -26.92 12.94 -11.59
C ASP A 98 -27.17 11.77 -10.62
N LYS A 99 -28.38 11.78 -10.02
CA LYS A 99 -29.20 10.67 -9.50
C LYS A 99 -28.95 10.12 -8.08
N ASN A 100 -29.92 10.49 -7.21
CA ASN A 100 -30.67 9.74 -6.17
C ASN A 100 -29.88 8.95 -5.10
N ALA A 101 -29.86 9.39 -3.83
CA ALA A 101 -30.91 9.28 -2.80
C ALA A 101 -31.08 7.88 -2.19
N LEU A 102 -30.38 7.60 -1.07
CA LEU A 102 -31.01 7.41 0.25
C LEU A 102 -29.94 7.29 1.37
N ASP A 103 -30.26 7.96 2.48
CA ASP A 103 -30.03 7.56 3.86
C ASP A 103 -28.86 8.12 4.70
N SER A 104 -29.29 8.61 5.88
CA SER A 104 -28.62 8.69 7.17
C SER A 104 -27.32 9.51 7.32
N GLN A 105 -27.42 10.64 8.03
CA GLN A 105 -26.84 10.86 9.38
C GLN A 105 -26.93 12.36 9.77
N LEU A 106 -27.66 12.66 10.85
CA LEU A 106 -27.14 12.95 12.18
C LEU A 106 -26.25 14.21 12.23
N THR A 107 -26.90 15.29 12.68
CA THR A 107 -26.33 16.51 13.23
C THR A 107 -25.31 16.25 14.34
N PRO A 108 -24.17 16.97 14.38
CA PRO A 108 -23.41 17.16 15.61
C PRO A 108 -23.82 18.47 16.31
N PRO A 109 -23.87 18.50 17.67
CA PRO A 109 -24.34 19.63 18.44
C PRO A 109 -23.21 20.61 18.82
N PHE A 110 -23.62 21.87 19.03
CA PHE A 110 -23.09 22.85 20.00
C PHE A 110 -21.57 23.01 20.21
N LEU A 111 -21.06 24.16 19.76
CA LEU A 111 -19.95 24.87 20.41
C LEU A 111 -20.49 26.19 20.97
N THR A 112 -20.44 26.36 22.29
CA THR A 112 -20.45 27.67 22.95
C THR A 112 -19.01 28.14 23.15
N PRO A 113 -18.77 29.47 23.09
CA PRO A 113 -17.78 30.09 23.94
C PRO A 113 -18.42 31.10 24.89
N MET A 114 -18.02 30.99 26.15
CA MET A 114 -18.26 31.91 27.25
C MET A 114 -17.40 33.17 27.09
N ASN A 115 -17.97 34.37 27.28
CA ASN A 115 -17.38 35.46 28.10
C ASN A 115 -18.17 36.80 28.04
N ASN A 116 -18.50 37.28 29.26
CA ASN A 116 -18.35 38.63 29.82
C ASN A 116 -19.08 39.86 29.23
N LYS A 117 -20.01 40.43 30.01
CA LYS A 117 -20.05 41.82 30.57
C LYS A 117 -21.50 42.19 30.99
N LEU A 118 -21.74 42.46 32.28
CA LEU A 118 -21.85 43.80 32.91
C LEU A 118 -23.15 44.55 32.58
N GLY A 119 -24.00 44.75 33.60
CA GLY A 119 -24.76 46.00 33.74
C GLY A 119 -26.26 45.94 34.09
N LYS A 120 -26.55 46.31 35.35
CA LYS A 120 -27.65 47.17 35.86
C LYS A 120 -29.12 46.67 35.94
N HIS A 121 -29.67 46.89 37.16
CA HIS A 121 -30.98 47.50 37.55
C HIS A 121 -32.24 47.07 36.77
N ASP A 122 -33.38 46.67 37.35
CA ASP A 122 -34.13 47.26 38.47
C ASP A 122 -35.04 46.23 39.16
N ALA A 123 -35.66 46.69 40.25
CA ALA A 123 -36.49 46.00 41.22
C ALA A 123 -37.97 45.82 40.80
N GLU A 124 -38.70 45.21 41.74
CA GLU A 124 -40.16 45.21 41.96
C GLU A 124 -40.98 44.11 41.29
N ASP A 125 -41.44 43.16 42.13
CA ASP A 125 -42.84 42.74 42.35
C ASP A 125 -42.81 41.44 43.20
N SER A 126 -43.67 41.10 44.16
CA SER A 126 -44.86 41.72 44.73
C SER A 126 -45.16 41.04 46.09
N ASP A 127 -45.71 41.83 47.01
CA ASP A 127 -46.97 41.61 47.72
C ASP A 127 -47.18 40.67 48.94
N LEU A 128 -47.98 41.26 49.85
CA LEU A 128 -48.91 40.71 50.86
C LEU A 128 -48.46 40.44 52.32
N SER A 129 -48.78 41.45 53.14
CA SER A 129 -49.85 41.41 54.16
C SER A 129 -49.55 41.10 55.64
N LEU A 130 -49.73 42.17 56.42
CA LEU A 130 -50.58 42.36 57.61
C LEU A 130 -50.20 41.77 58.98
N SER A 131 -50.11 42.74 59.91
CA SER A 131 -50.65 42.73 61.28
C SER A 131 -49.71 42.31 62.42
N SER A 132 -49.39 43.25 63.31
CA SER A 132 -49.99 43.33 64.66
C SER A 132 -49.17 44.24 65.59
N GLY A 133 -49.87 45.11 66.35
CA GLY A 133 -49.57 45.28 67.78
C GLY A 133 -48.92 46.57 68.27
N GLY A 134 -49.63 47.24 69.20
CA GLY A 134 -49.08 48.16 70.22
C GLY A 134 -49.06 49.64 69.79
N GLY A 135 -49.79 50.57 70.39
CA GLY A 135 -50.20 50.69 71.79
C GLY A 135 -49.15 51.47 72.56
N ILE A 136 -49.35 52.78 72.70
CA ILE A 136 -48.71 53.60 73.75
C ILE A 136 -49.62 54.77 74.11
N SER A 137 -49.66 54.99 75.42
CA SER A 137 -50.56 55.82 76.21
C SER A 137 -50.18 57.29 76.29
N ASP A 138 -51.21 58.10 76.51
CA ASP A 138 -51.21 59.52 76.86
C ASP A 138 -50.42 59.86 78.14
N ILE A 139 -49.83 61.05 78.17
CA ILE A 139 -49.36 61.73 79.38
C ILE A 139 -49.75 63.22 79.33
N THR A 140 -50.38 63.66 80.43
CA THR A 140 -50.46 65.02 81.05
C THR A 140 -51.35 66.12 80.42
N PRO A 141 -51.63 67.25 81.13
CA PRO A 141 -51.32 67.63 82.53
C PRO A 141 -52.52 68.21 83.31
N ASN A 142 -52.38 68.40 84.64
CA ASN A 142 -52.80 69.68 85.23
C ASN A 142 -52.13 69.96 86.58
N GLU A 143 -51.71 71.21 86.74
CA GLU A 143 -51.03 71.82 87.89
C GLU A 143 -52.00 72.54 88.85
N GLY A 144 -51.50 72.83 90.06
CA GLY A 144 -51.86 73.99 90.89
C GLY A 144 -52.84 73.72 92.03
N SER A 145 -52.87 74.45 93.15
CA SER A 145 -52.01 75.47 93.76
C SER A 145 -52.69 75.92 95.08
N GLN A 146 -51.87 76.32 96.08
CA GLN A 146 -52.13 77.35 97.12
C GLN A 146 -53.06 77.10 98.34
N SER A 147 -52.39 77.02 99.50
CA SER A 147 -52.48 77.85 100.74
C SER A 147 -53.82 78.33 101.37
N SER A 148 -53.84 78.23 102.72
CA SER A 148 -54.12 79.29 103.71
C SER A 148 -55.32 79.15 104.69
N PHE A 149 -54.95 79.12 105.99
CA PHE A 149 -55.53 79.75 107.19
C PHE A 149 -57.05 79.74 107.47
N SER A 150 -57.42 79.33 108.69
CA SER A 150 -57.95 80.29 109.69
C SER A 150 -57.87 79.71 111.11
N SER A 151 -57.56 80.61 112.04
CA SER A 151 -57.59 80.47 113.50
C SER A 151 -58.89 81.12 113.97
N ASP A 152 -59.46 80.67 115.09
CA ASP A 152 -60.19 81.57 116.00
C ASP A 152 -60.12 81.02 117.44
N THR A 153 -59.70 81.92 118.32
CA THR A 153 -59.61 81.83 119.78
C THR A 153 -60.64 82.81 120.31
N ASP A 154 -61.41 82.45 121.34
CA ASP A 154 -61.90 83.37 122.36
C ASP A 154 -62.55 82.55 123.49
N SER A 155 -62.06 82.64 124.74
CA SER A 155 -62.49 83.62 125.77
C SER A 155 -63.85 83.20 126.37
N GLU A 156 -64.12 83.08 127.67
CA GLU A 156 -63.54 83.61 128.90
C GLU A 156 -64.13 82.86 130.11
N ALA A 157 -63.42 82.93 131.22
CA ALA A 157 -63.87 82.52 132.53
C ALA A 157 -64.55 83.71 133.25
N TYR A 158 -65.64 83.46 133.97
CA TYR A 158 -66.07 84.28 135.11
C TYR A 158 -66.50 83.33 136.23
N TYR A 159 -65.71 83.20 137.30
CA TYR A 159 -65.84 83.95 138.56
C TYR A 159 -67.28 83.89 139.12
N THR A 160 -67.59 83.01 140.08
CA THR A 160 -67.42 83.16 141.54
C THR A 160 -68.20 84.35 142.15
N ILE A 161 -68.78 84.08 143.33
CA ILE A 161 -69.13 84.99 144.45
C ILE A 161 -70.58 85.56 144.39
N PRO A 162 -71.29 85.82 145.52
CA PRO A 162 -71.02 85.58 146.96
C PRO A 162 -72.11 84.71 147.63
N ASN A 163 -71.84 83.93 148.67
CA ASN A 163 -71.63 84.31 150.08
C ASN A 163 -72.71 85.22 150.72
N GLU A 164 -72.92 84.99 152.02
CA GLU A 164 -73.73 85.73 153.02
C GLU A 164 -75.22 85.33 153.06
N ARG A 165 -75.83 84.86 154.15
CA ARG A 165 -75.68 85.04 155.62
C ARG A 165 -76.31 83.81 156.30
N SER A 166 -75.74 83.23 157.36
CA SER A 166 -75.93 83.63 158.78
C SER A 166 -77.43 83.77 159.15
N GLY A 167 -77.98 83.18 160.20
CA GLY A 167 -77.44 82.64 161.45
C GLY A 167 -78.64 82.54 162.41
N SER A 168 -78.59 81.56 163.30
CA SER A 168 -79.63 81.26 164.29
C SER A 168 -79.78 82.38 165.33
N PHE A 169 -81.00 82.54 165.84
CA PHE A 169 -81.40 83.38 166.97
C PHE A 169 -80.52 83.15 168.21
N SER A 170 -80.16 84.23 168.94
CA SER A 170 -80.46 84.42 170.37
C SER A 170 -79.44 85.33 171.08
N SER A 171 -79.98 86.35 171.76
CA SER A 171 -79.54 86.95 173.03
C SER A 171 -78.07 86.75 173.47
N ASN A 172 -77.31 87.85 173.37
CA ASN A 172 -76.23 88.29 174.27
C ASN A 172 -75.45 87.22 175.07
N LYS A 173 -74.31 86.73 174.50
CA LYS A 173 -73.00 86.46 175.15
C LYS A 173 -72.00 85.73 174.18
N THR A 174 -71.74 86.22 172.95
CA THR A 174 -70.60 87.07 172.45
C THR A 174 -69.22 86.42 172.12
N MET A 175 -69.02 86.15 170.81
CA MET A 175 -67.91 86.57 169.89
C MET A 175 -66.55 85.84 169.72
N GLU A 176 -66.02 85.02 170.61
CA GLU A 176 -64.65 84.47 170.40
C GLU A 176 -64.56 83.17 169.58
N HIS A 177 -65.64 82.41 169.45
CA HIS A 177 -65.59 81.08 168.84
C HIS A 177 -65.79 81.07 167.30
N GLU A 178 -66.34 82.13 166.69
CA GLU A 178 -66.60 82.19 165.24
C GLU A 178 -65.39 82.64 164.40
N ILE A 179 -64.49 83.44 164.97
CA ILE A 179 -63.25 83.89 164.31
C ILE A 179 -62.28 82.73 164.05
N ILE A 180 -62.28 81.73 164.95
CA ILE A 180 -61.45 80.53 164.84
C ILE A 180 -61.89 79.64 163.67
N LYS A 181 -63.21 79.56 163.39
CA LYS A 181 -63.74 78.75 162.29
C LYS A 181 -63.40 79.34 160.91
N MET A 182 -63.64 80.64 160.71
CA MET A 182 -63.33 81.31 159.44
C MET A 182 -61.82 81.32 159.13
N SER A 183 -60.96 81.45 160.13
CA SER A 183 -59.50 81.40 159.94
C SER A 183 -59.01 80.00 159.50
N ALA A 184 -59.70 78.94 159.92
CA ALA A 184 -59.39 77.58 159.50
C ALA A 184 -59.75 77.33 158.02
N GLU A 185 -60.92 77.80 157.56
CA GLU A 185 -61.34 77.68 156.15
C GLU A 185 -60.43 78.48 155.20
N ILE A 186 -59.98 79.69 155.61
CA ILE A 186 -59.01 80.47 154.82
C ILE A 186 -57.65 79.76 154.75
N LEU A 187 -57.21 79.12 155.84
CA LEU A 187 -55.98 78.34 155.85
C LEU A 187 -56.09 77.11 154.94
N GLU A 188 -57.26 76.48 154.88
CA GLU A 188 -57.55 75.33 154.03
C GLU A 188 -57.57 75.72 152.55
N TYR A 189 -58.26 76.80 152.17
CA TYR A 189 -58.22 77.31 150.80
C TYR A 189 -56.83 77.78 150.37
N LYS A 190 -56.04 78.35 151.29
CA LYS A 190 -54.64 78.71 151.00
C LYS A 190 -53.77 77.48 150.77
N LYS A 191 -54.00 76.38 151.51
CA LYS A 191 -53.35 75.09 151.28
C LYS A 191 -53.77 74.49 149.94
N GLU A 192 -55.06 74.48 149.62
CA GLU A 192 -55.56 74.01 148.32
C GLU A 192 -55.00 74.82 147.15
N LEU A 193 -54.91 76.14 147.31
CA LEU A 193 -54.30 77.02 146.32
C LEU A 193 -52.81 76.70 146.12
N ASN A 194 -52.06 76.49 147.21
CA ASN A 194 -50.66 76.08 147.11
C ASN A 194 -50.50 74.71 146.44
N ILE A 195 -51.34 73.73 146.80
CA ILE A 195 -51.33 72.40 146.17
C ILE A 195 -51.68 72.51 144.67
N SER A 196 -52.64 73.37 144.31
CA SER A 196 -53.00 73.62 142.93
C SER A 196 -51.88 74.30 142.16
N ASN A 197 -51.18 75.26 142.78
CA ASN A 197 -50.07 75.97 142.17
C ASN A 197 -48.83 75.06 142.02
N GLU A 198 -48.57 74.15 142.96
CA GLU A 198 -47.56 73.10 142.83
C GLU A 198 -47.92 72.12 141.69
N LYS A 199 -49.20 71.74 141.57
CA LYS A 199 -49.67 70.93 140.44
C LYS A 199 -49.51 71.66 139.11
N LEU A 200 -49.83 72.95 139.08
CA LEU A 200 -49.65 73.80 137.91
C LEU A 200 -48.17 73.86 137.52
N MET A 201 -47.27 74.14 138.47
CA MET A 201 -45.83 74.13 138.24
C MET A 201 -45.34 72.77 137.72
N SER A 202 -45.82 71.66 138.30
CA SER A 202 -45.46 70.32 137.81
C SER A 202 -46.01 70.04 136.40
N ALA A 203 -47.21 70.53 136.09
CA ALA A 203 -47.81 70.40 134.77
C ALA A 203 -47.09 71.30 133.74
N GLU A 204 -46.67 72.50 134.12
CA GLU A 204 -45.87 73.41 133.29
C GLU A 204 -44.48 72.83 133.01
N GLU A 205 -43.84 72.20 134.01
CA GLU A 205 -42.60 71.44 133.82
C GLU A 205 -42.79 70.24 132.89
N GLU A 206 -43.90 69.49 133.02
CA GLU A 206 -44.24 68.40 132.11
C GLU A 206 -44.50 68.91 130.68
N ILE A 207 -45.23 70.02 130.53
CA ILE A 207 -45.46 70.67 129.22
C ILE A 207 -44.13 71.11 128.61
N SER A 208 -43.20 71.64 129.41
CA SER A 208 -41.87 72.03 128.94
C SER A 208 -41.05 70.82 128.47
N LYS A 209 -41.11 69.70 129.22
CA LYS A 209 -40.48 68.43 128.81
C LYS A 209 -41.09 67.91 127.52
N PHE A 210 -42.42 67.82 127.42
CA PHE A 210 -43.09 67.38 126.21
C PHE A 210 -42.81 68.30 125.01
N LYS A 211 -42.68 69.60 125.23
CA LYS A 211 -42.30 70.55 124.17
C LYS A 211 -40.88 70.31 123.67
N ASN A 212 -39.93 70.07 124.57
CA ASN A 212 -38.55 69.74 124.21
C ASN A 212 -38.47 68.37 123.51
N GLU A 213 -39.21 67.37 123.97
CA GLU A 213 -39.31 66.06 123.32
C GLU A 213 -39.96 66.17 121.94
N LEU A 214 -41.02 66.97 121.79
CA LEU A 214 -41.66 67.23 120.51
C LEU A 214 -40.68 67.90 119.53
N GLN A 215 -39.94 68.92 119.99
CA GLN A 215 -38.93 69.59 119.17
C GLN A 215 -37.77 68.65 118.79
N ASN A 216 -37.34 67.77 119.71
CA ASN A 216 -36.33 66.77 119.41
C ASN A 216 -36.84 65.73 118.39
N ASN A 217 -38.05 65.23 118.57
CA ASN A 217 -38.70 64.31 117.62
C ASN A 217 -38.90 64.97 116.25
N GLU A 218 -39.25 66.26 116.20
CA GLU A 218 -39.39 67.00 114.96
C GLU A 218 -38.04 67.16 114.23
N ALA A 219 -36.97 67.43 114.99
CA ALA A 219 -35.60 67.45 114.46
C ALA A 219 -35.16 66.05 113.95
N GLU A 220 -35.46 64.99 114.69
CA GLU A 220 -35.20 63.60 114.30
C GLU A 220 -35.98 63.23 113.04
N ILE A 221 -37.27 63.56 112.95
CA ILE A 221 -38.11 63.35 111.76
C ILE A 221 -37.54 64.13 110.57
N MET A 222 -37.12 65.38 110.75
CA MET A 222 -36.49 66.17 109.68
C MET A 222 -35.18 65.56 109.21
N SER A 223 -34.33 65.07 110.13
CA SER A 223 -33.09 64.38 109.79
C SER A 223 -33.33 63.07 109.03
N ALA A 224 -34.31 62.27 109.48
CA ALA A 224 -34.73 61.04 108.83
C ALA A 224 -35.32 61.31 107.44
N ARG A 225 -36.14 62.36 107.29
CA ARG A 225 -36.70 62.79 106.01
C ARG A 225 -35.64 63.21 105.02
N ASN A 226 -34.60 63.93 105.47
CA ASN A 226 -33.48 64.31 104.62
C ASN A 226 -32.64 63.09 104.21
N ARG A 227 -32.44 62.12 105.13
CA ARG A 227 -31.75 60.87 104.83
C ARG A 227 -32.52 60.02 103.82
N ILE A 228 -33.85 59.94 103.93
CA ILE A 228 -34.73 59.27 102.94
C ILE A 228 -34.58 59.92 101.58
N LYS A 229 -34.68 61.26 101.47
CA LYS A 229 -34.50 61.97 100.19
C LYS A 229 -33.15 61.69 99.53
N LEU A 230 -32.08 61.61 100.33
CA LEU A 230 -30.76 61.29 99.81
C LEU A 230 -30.72 59.84 99.27
N GLN A 231 -31.30 58.90 100.00
CA GLN A 231 -31.39 57.50 99.58
C GLN A 231 -32.29 57.34 98.33
N GLU A 232 -33.41 58.06 98.24
CA GLU A 232 -34.27 58.09 97.05
C GLU A 232 -33.51 58.59 95.82
N ALA A 233 -32.73 59.68 95.95
CA ALA A 233 -31.91 60.20 94.86
C ALA A 233 -30.78 59.24 94.44
N GLU A 234 -30.23 58.47 95.38
CA GLU A 234 -29.21 57.45 95.10
C GLU A 234 -29.80 56.21 94.42
N ILE A 235 -30.99 55.76 94.86
CA ILE A 235 -31.77 54.71 94.19
C ILE A 235 -32.11 55.12 92.76
N GLU A 236 -32.52 56.37 92.54
CA GLU A 236 -32.85 56.86 91.19
C GLU A 236 -31.65 56.81 90.25
N LYS A 237 -30.47 57.26 90.72
CA LYS A 237 -29.23 57.16 89.92
C LYS A 237 -28.85 55.71 89.62
N GLU A 238 -29.06 54.81 90.57
CA GLU A 238 -28.77 53.39 90.36
C GLU A 238 -29.81 52.74 89.42
N ASN A 239 -31.07 53.15 89.49
CA ASN A 239 -32.11 52.76 88.54
C ASN A 239 -31.75 53.22 87.12
N GLU A 240 -31.28 54.45 86.95
CA GLU A 240 -30.83 54.97 85.64
C GLU A 240 -29.65 54.16 85.09
N ARG A 241 -28.65 53.84 85.94
CA ARG A 241 -27.53 52.96 85.56
C ARG A 241 -28.00 51.56 85.19
N SER A 242 -28.91 51.00 85.98
CA SER A 242 -29.52 49.68 85.74
C SER A 242 -30.25 49.65 84.39
N LEU A 243 -31.05 50.68 84.09
CA LEU A 243 -31.71 50.83 82.79
C LEU A 243 -30.72 50.95 81.63
N ASN A 244 -29.63 51.71 81.79
CA ASN A 244 -28.60 51.82 80.75
C ASN A 244 -27.88 50.48 80.51
N LEU A 245 -27.55 49.75 81.57
CA LEU A 245 -26.98 48.40 81.46
C LEU A 245 -27.98 47.43 80.82
N GLN A 246 -29.26 47.50 81.19
CA GLN A 246 -30.31 46.70 80.61
C GLN A 246 -30.48 46.98 79.11
N SER A 247 -30.43 48.26 78.70
CA SER A 247 -30.43 48.65 77.29
C SER A 247 -29.25 48.04 76.52
N LYS A 248 -28.03 48.13 77.08
CA LYS A 248 -26.83 47.54 76.46
C LYS A 248 -26.89 46.02 76.36
N ILE A 249 -27.47 45.35 77.36
CA ILE A 249 -27.67 43.90 77.32
C ILE A 249 -28.59 43.54 76.16
N VAL A 250 -29.72 44.24 76.00
CA VAL A 250 -30.65 44.02 74.89
C VAL A 250 -29.97 44.28 73.54
N ASP A 251 -29.23 45.37 73.38
CA ASP A 251 -28.50 45.66 72.14
C ASP A 251 -27.52 44.53 71.77
N LEU A 252 -26.71 44.08 72.73
CA LEU A 252 -25.76 42.99 72.52
C LEU A 252 -26.46 41.64 72.24
N GLU A 253 -27.57 41.35 72.91
CA GLU A 253 -28.39 40.16 72.64
C GLU A 253 -28.96 40.20 71.22
N THR A 254 -29.44 41.35 70.75
CA THR A 254 -29.95 41.50 69.39
C THR A 254 -28.84 41.37 68.35
N GLU A 255 -27.65 41.93 68.59
CA GLU A 255 -26.49 41.80 67.69
C GLU A 255 -26.02 40.34 67.62
N LEU A 256 -25.90 39.67 68.77
CA LEU A 256 -25.54 38.26 68.84
C LEU A 256 -26.55 37.37 68.10
N GLU A 257 -27.85 37.62 68.28
CA GLU A 257 -28.90 36.87 67.58
C GLU A 257 -28.88 37.15 66.07
N SER A 258 -28.56 38.38 65.66
CA SER A 258 -28.37 38.72 64.23
C SER A 258 -27.18 37.96 63.62
N GLU A 259 -26.05 37.90 64.33
CA GLU A 259 -24.85 37.18 63.90
C GLU A 259 -25.12 35.68 63.79
N LYS A 260 -25.79 35.11 64.79
CA LYS A 260 -26.21 33.70 64.79
C LYS A 260 -27.12 33.39 63.60
N ARG A 261 -28.04 34.28 63.24
CA ARG A 261 -28.87 34.14 62.03
C ARG A 261 -28.03 34.18 60.75
N ARG A 262 -27.06 35.10 60.64
CA ARG A 262 -26.15 35.14 59.48
C ARG A 262 -25.39 33.84 59.32
N TYR A 263 -24.75 33.35 60.37
CA TYR A 263 -24.05 32.06 60.33
C TYR A 263 -24.97 30.89 60.01
N THR A 264 -26.22 30.90 60.47
CA THR A 264 -27.21 29.86 60.14
C THR A 264 -27.54 29.86 58.65
N VAL A 265 -27.71 31.03 58.04
CA VAL A 265 -27.95 31.17 56.59
C VAL A 265 -26.71 30.74 55.80
N ASP A 266 -25.53 31.23 56.17
CA ASP A 266 -24.26 30.88 55.49
C ASP A 266 -23.98 29.38 55.53
N LEU A 267 -24.21 28.72 56.68
CA LEU A 267 -24.07 27.27 56.81
C LEU A 267 -25.06 26.52 55.90
N SER A 268 -26.31 27.00 55.83
CA SER A 268 -27.34 26.40 54.96
C SER A 268 -26.99 26.54 53.48
N ASP A 269 -26.43 27.69 53.07
CA ASP A 269 -25.97 27.93 51.71
C ASP A 269 -24.77 27.05 51.34
N ARG A 270 -23.82 26.89 52.27
CA ARG A 270 -22.68 25.97 52.09
C ARG A 270 -23.13 24.52 52.00
N ASP A 271 -24.08 24.09 52.82
CA ASP A 271 -24.67 22.75 52.73
C ASP A 271 -25.37 22.51 51.39
N ARG A 272 -26.10 23.52 50.88
CA ARG A 272 -26.71 23.44 49.54
C ARG A 272 -25.64 23.35 48.45
N GLN A 273 -24.54 24.11 48.56
CA GLN A 273 -23.42 24.05 47.61
C GLN A 273 -22.72 22.69 47.62
N ILE A 274 -22.46 22.13 48.81
CA ILE A 274 -21.88 20.80 48.96
C ILE A 274 -22.77 19.74 48.31
N LYS A 275 -24.08 19.79 48.55
CA LYS A 275 -25.04 18.87 47.91
C LYS A 275 -24.99 18.96 46.39
N LYS A 276 -24.97 20.18 45.84
CA LYS A 276 -24.88 20.41 44.38
C LYS A 276 -23.58 19.86 43.79
N LEU A 277 -22.44 20.16 44.42
CA LEU A 277 -21.15 19.64 43.96
C LEU A 277 -21.08 18.11 44.05
N ASN A 278 -21.68 17.52 45.09
CA ASN A 278 -21.72 16.07 45.24
C ASN A 278 -22.58 15.40 44.16
N THR A 279 -23.71 16.00 43.76
CA THR A 279 -24.51 15.50 42.63
C THR A 279 -23.74 15.61 41.32
N GLU A 280 -23.10 16.74 41.04
CA GLU A 280 -22.27 16.92 39.83
C GLU A 280 -21.10 15.94 39.80
N PHE A 281 -20.47 15.67 40.95
CA PHE A 281 -19.40 14.68 41.08
C PHE A 281 -19.90 13.25 40.80
N GLN A 282 -21.07 12.87 41.31
CA GLN A 282 -21.64 11.55 41.03
C GLN A 282 -22.00 11.39 39.55
N ASP A 283 -22.60 12.42 38.93
CA ASP A 283 -22.93 12.41 37.51
C ASP A 283 -21.66 12.26 36.65
N ALA A 284 -20.62 13.04 36.95
CA ALA A 284 -19.33 12.97 36.26
C ALA A 284 -18.64 11.60 36.46
N SER A 285 -18.69 11.06 37.69
CA SER A 285 -18.15 9.73 37.99
C SER A 285 -18.89 8.61 37.25
N GLY A 286 -20.22 8.72 37.11
CA GLY A 286 -21.04 7.79 36.34
C GLY A 286 -20.71 7.82 34.86
N ASN A 287 -20.59 9.02 34.29
CA ASN A 287 -20.20 9.21 32.89
C ASN A 287 -18.80 8.64 32.61
N PHE A 288 -17.82 8.91 33.49
CA PHE A 288 -16.48 8.36 33.36
C PHE A 288 -16.47 6.82 33.40
N ALA A 289 -17.29 6.21 34.27
CA ALA A 289 -17.41 4.75 34.33
C ALA A 289 -17.99 4.17 33.04
N LEU A 290 -18.99 4.84 32.45
CA LEU A 290 -19.58 4.43 31.17
C LEU A 290 -18.57 4.54 30.01
N GLU A 291 -17.86 5.66 29.91
CA GLU A 291 -16.82 5.85 28.89
C GLU A 291 -15.69 4.84 29.04
N LYS A 292 -15.24 4.58 30.28
CA LYS A 292 -14.24 3.55 30.57
C LYS A 292 -14.70 2.17 30.08
N TRP A 293 -15.94 1.79 30.38
CA TRP A 293 -16.49 0.51 29.92
C TRP A 293 -16.57 0.42 28.40
N GLN A 294 -16.98 1.51 27.72
CA GLN A 294 -17.00 1.57 26.27
C GLN A 294 -15.60 1.42 25.67
N LEU A 295 -14.60 2.13 26.22
CA LEU A 295 -13.22 2.02 25.80
C LEU A 295 -12.69 0.60 25.98
N GLU A 296 -12.89 -0.02 27.15
CA GLU A 296 -12.50 -1.40 27.41
C GLU A 296 -13.17 -2.37 26.42
N SER A 297 -14.45 -2.17 26.10
CA SER A 297 -15.15 -2.94 25.07
C SER A 297 -14.52 -2.78 23.68
N THR A 298 -14.19 -1.55 23.28
CA THR A 298 -13.54 -1.30 21.98
C THR A 298 -12.13 -1.87 21.91
N VAL A 299 -11.35 -1.77 22.99
CA VAL A 299 -10.00 -2.35 23.10
C VAL A 299 -10.07 -3.87 22.97
N SER A 300 -11.05 -4.52 23.63
CA SER A 300 -11.27 -5.96 23.50
C SER A 300 -11.56 -6.37 22.05
N LYS A 301 -12.50 -5.68 21.38
CA LYS A 301 -12.84 -5.93 19.97
C LYS A 301 -11.66 -5.72 19.02
N LEU A 302 -10.86 -4.68 19.24
CA LEU A 302 -9.66 -4.42 18.43
C LEU A 302 -8.58 -5.48 18.67
N SER A 303 -8.42 -5.95 19.91
CA SER A 303 -7.52 -7.05 20.25
C SER A 303 -7.93 -8.34 19.55
N ASP A 304 -9.22 -8.69 19.55
CA ASP A 304 -9.72 -9.86 18.84
C ASP A 304 -9.45 -9.77 17.34
N ARG A 305 -9.67 -8.59 16.73
CA ARG A 305 -9.40 -8.36 15.31
C ARG A 305 -7.92 -8.40 14.98
N LEU A 306 -7.04 -7.94 15.88
CA LEU A 306 -5.60 -8.06 15.73
C LEU A 306 -5.16 -9.53 15.73
N ASN A 307 -5.71 -10.34 16.64
CA ASN A 307 -5.44 -11.77 16.69
C ASN A 307 -5.94 -12.49 15.43
N GLU A 308 -7.12 -12.15 14.93
CA GLU A 308 -7.66 -12.71 13.68
C GLU A 308 -6.77 -12.38 12.48
N LEU A 309 -6.34 -11.12 12.34
CA LEU A 309 -5.41 -10.71 11.29
C LEU A 309 -4.06 -11.42 11.42
N GLN A 310 -3.55 -11.61 12.63
CA GLN A 310 -2.31 -12.34 12.87
C GLN A 310 -2.40 -13.79 12.36
N VAL A 311 -3.52 -14.49 12.64
CA VAL A 311 -3.75 -15.85 12.13
C VAL A 311 -3.82 -15.87 10.60
N GLN A 312 -4.48 -14.88 9.98
CA GLN A 312 -4.52 -14.76 8.51
C GLN A 312 -3.12 -14.52 7.92
N PHE A 313 -2.29 -13.70 8.55
CA PHE A 313 -0.90 -13.49 8.14
C PHE A 313 -0.09 -14.78 8.19
N ASP A 314 -0.23 -15.57 9.26
CA ASP A 314 0.48 -16.83 9.42
C ASP A 314 0.04 -17.89 8.39
N LEU A 315 -1.27 -17.95 8.07
CA LEU A 315 -1.81 -18.80 7.01
C LEU A 315 -1.27 -18.40 5.63
N LEU A 316 -1.35 -17.11 5.27
CA LEU A 316 -0.83 -16.61 4.00
C LEU A 316 0.69 -16.77 3.89
N ALA A 317 1.43 -16.64 5.01
CA ALA A 317 2.86 -16.90 5.05
C ALA A 317 3.17 -18.39 4.79
N GLY A 318 2.34 -19.30 5.31
CA GLY A 318 2.39 -20.73 5.03
C GLY A 318 2.14 -21.05 3.56
N GLU A 319 1.06 -20.51 2.98
CA GLU A 319 0.72 -20.69 1.57
C GLU A 319 1.80 -20.14 0.63
N ASN A 320 2.37 -18.96 0.94
CA ASN A 320 3.48 -18.41 0.17
C ASN A 320 4.72 -19.31 0.20
N LYS A 321 5.04 -19.91 1.36
CA LYS A 321 6.15 -20.89 1.46
C LYS A 321 5.86 -22.11 0.58
N LYS A 322 4.65 -22.67 0.66
CA LYS A 322 4.22 -23.81 -0.17
C LYS A 322 4.32 -23.50 -1.67
N CYS A 323 3.78 -22.36 -2.11
CA CYS A 323 3.85 -21.92 -3.50
C CYS A 323 5.31 -21.75 -3.98
N LYS A 324 6.20 -21.22 -3.13
CA LYS A 324 7.64 -21.12 -3.46
C LYS A 324 8.28 -22.49 -3.67
N TYR A 325 7.95 -23.48 -2.84
CA TYR A 325 8.47 -24.85 -3.01
C TYR A 325 7.96 -25.49 -4.30
N GLU A 326 6.64 -25.42 -4.57
CA GLU A 326 6.03 -25.96 -5.78
C GLU A 326 6.61 -25.30 -7.04
N LYS A 327 6.80 -23.98 -7.02
CA LYS A 327 7.45 -23.25 -8.12
C LYS A 327 8.87 -23.75 -8.37
N ALA A 328 9.69 -23.90 -7.33
CA ALA A 328 11.06 -24.38 -7.47
C ALA A 328 11.12 -25.84 -7.98
N GLU A 329 10.16 -26.68 -7.60
CA GLU A 329 10.06 -28.05 -8.12
C GLU A 329 9.67 -28.07 -9.61
N MET A 330 8.72 -27.21 -10.01
CA MET A 330 8.30 -27.06 -11.41
C MET A 330 9.43 -26.52 -12.28
N GLU A 331 10.20 -25.53 -11.80
CA GLU A 331 11.37 -25.01 -12.50
C GLU A 331 12.43 -26.10 -12.72
N LYS A 332 12.70 -26.94 -11.72
CA LYS A 332 13.61 -28.09 -11.86
C LYS A 332 13.12 -29.09 -12.91
N LYS A 333 11.83 -29.40 -12.93
CA LYS A 333 11.23 -30.31 -13.94
C LYS A 333 11.33 -29.71 -15.35
N GLN A 334 11.05 -28.42 -15.49
CA GLN A 334 11.14 -27.72 -16.76
C GLN A 334 12.59 -27.68 -17.27
N GLU A 335 13.56 -27.43 -16.39
CA GLU A 335 14.97 -27.42 -16.75
C GLU A 335 15.48 -28.81 -17.15
N ALA A 336 15.05 -29.87 -16.44
CA ALA A 336 15.38 -31.24 -16.84
C ALA A 336 14.83 -31.57 -18.24
N LEU A 337 13.58 -31.19 -18.55
CA LEU A 337 13.00 -31.39 -19.88
C LEU A 337 13.74 -30.58 -20.96
N ARG A 338 14.11 -29.32 -20.66
CA ARG A 338 14.90 -28.49 -21.57
C ARG A 338 16.21 -29.18 -21.94
N ILE A 339 16.97 -29.65 -20.96
CA ILE A 339 18.24 -30.36 -21.17
C ILE A 339 18.02 -31.59 -22.06
N THR A 340 16.97 -32.41 -21.80
CA THR A 340 16.69 -33.59 -22.63
C THR A 340 16.38 -33.24 -24.09
N TRP A 341 15.64 -32.15 -24.33
CA TRP A 341 15.35 -31.69 -25.68
C TRP A 341 16.58 -31.11 -26.38
N GLU A 342 17.44 -30.38 -25.65
CA GLU A 342 18.71 -29.90 -26.18
C GLU A 342 19.63 -31.06 -26.58
N ASP A 343 19.70 -32.12 -25.78
CA ASP A 343 20.43 -33.34 -26.09
C ASP A 343 19.88 -34.04 -27.35
N ASP A 344 18.56 -34.16 -27.49
CA ASP A 344 17.93 -34.77 -28.67
C ASP A 344 18.12 -33.93 -29.94
N ILE A 345 18.05 -32.60 -29.83
CA ILE A 345 18.36 -31.69 -30.94
C ILE A 345 19.82 -31.88 -31.37
N MET A 346 20.74 -31.96 -30.41
CA MET A 346 22.16 -32.19 -30.70
C MET A 346 22.38 -33.56 -31.37
N ARG A 347 21.71 -34.61 -30.87
CA ARG A 347 21.74 -35.96 -31.45
C ARG A 347 21.29 -35.95 -32.91
N VAL A 348 20.11 -35.41 -33.19
CA VAL A 348 19.54 -35.34 -34.55
C VAL A 348 20.42 -34.50 -35.47
N LYS A 349 20.99 -33.40 -34.98
CA LYS A 349 21.91 -32.56 -35.75
C LYS A 349 23.16 -33.32 -36.17
N ASN A 350 23.71 -34.16 -35.29
CA ASN A 350 24.84 -35.03 -35.61
C ASN A 350 24.45 -36.08 -36.67
N GLU A 351 23.31 -36.77 -36.49
CA GLU A 351 22.80 -37.75 -37.47
C GLU A 351 22.56 -37.13 -38.87
N ILE A 352 22.04 -35.91 -38.92
CA ILE A 352 21.86 -35.17 -40.19
C ILE A 352 23.22 -34.89 -40.83
N SER A 353 24.22 -34.50 -40.03
CA SER A 353 25.57 -34.21 -40.53
C SER A 353 26.23 -35.46 -41.12
N GLU A 354 26.14 -36.60 -40.42
CA GLU A 354 26.63 -37.90 -40.92
C GLU A 354 25.92 -38.32 -42.22
N LYS A 355 24.58 -38.17 -42.28
CA LYS A 355 23.82 -38.47 -43.50
C LYS A 355 24.21 -37.55 -44.66
N ASN A 356 24.48 -36.28 -44.40
CA ASN A 356 24.93 -35.33 -45.43
C ASN A 356 26.31 -35.71 -45.99
N GLU A 357 27.22 -36.19 -45.15
CA GLU A 357 28.52 -36.72 -45.60
C GLU A 357 28.35 -37.96 -46.47
N LEU A 358 27.47 -38.90 -46.06
CA LEU A 358 27.16 -40.09 -46.84
C LEU A 358 26.56 -39.73 -48.21
N VAL A 359 25.58 -38.82 -48.25
CA VAL A 359 24.97 -38.33 -49.50
C VAL A 359 26.03 -37.68 -50.40
N SER A 360 26.94 -36.88 -49.83
CA SER A 360 28.05 -36.27 -50.58
C SER A 360 28.98 -37.32 -51.19
N SER A 361 29.28 -38.39 -50.45
CA SER A 361 30.06 -39.54 -50.96
C SER A 361 29.34 -40.28 -52.09
N LEU A 362 28.06 -40.60 -51.90
CA LEU A 362 27.23 -41.24 -52.92
C LEU A 362 27.12 -40.39 -54.19
N ASN A 363 26.99 -39.07 -54.07
CA ASN A 363 26.91 -38.18 -55.22
C ASN A 363 28.22 -38.18 -56.02
N LYS A 364 29.38 -38.17 -55.35
CA LYS A 364 30.68 -38.34 -56.02
C LYS A 364 30.78 -39.66 -56.80
N ASN A 365 30.27 -40.76 -56.22
CA ASN A 365 30.24 -42.05 -56.89
C ASN A 365 29.31 -42.05 -58.11
N LEU A 366 28.12 -41.44 -57.98
CA LEU A 366 27.18 -41.30 -59.09
C LEU A 366 27.79 -40.51 -60.25
N ASP A 367 28.46 -39.39 -59.96
CA ASP A 367 29.13 -38.59 -60.98
C ASP A 367 30.28 -39.37 -61.64
N GLY A 368 31.02 -40.18 -60.88
CA GLY A 368 32.00 -41.14 -61.42
C GLY A 368 31.37 -42.17 -62.37
N PHE A 369 30.20 -42.73 -62.02
CA PHE A 369 29.49 -43.65 -62.90
C PHE A 369 28.94 -42.99 -64.16
N LYS A 370 28.44 -41.74 -64.06
CA LYS A 370 28.02 -40.96 -65.24
C LYS A 370 29.18 -40.76 -66.22
N LEU A 371 30.34 -40.33 -65.72
CA LEU A 371 31.54 -40.18 -66.56
C LEU A 371 31.97 -41.49 -67.23
N LYS A 372 31.91 -42.61 -66.49
CA LYS A 372 32.21 -43.93 -67.06
C LYS A 372 31.21 -44.35 -68.14
N TYR A 373 29.93 -44.05 -67.93
CA TYR A 373 28.88 -44.31 -68.92
C TYR A 373 29.11 -43.47 -70.18
N ASP A 374 29.37 -42.17 -70.03
CA ASP A 374 29.66 -41.27 -71.15
C ASP A 374 30.88 -41.74 -71.95
N LEU A 375 31.94 -42.21 -71.26
CA LEU A 375 33.12 -42.80 -71.91
C LEU A 375 32.78 -44.05 -72.73
N LEU A 376 32.03 -44.99 -72.15
CA LEU A 376 31.60 -46.21 -72.85
C LEU A 376 30.68 -45.90 -74.04
N MET A 377 29.81 -44.90 -73.91
CA MET A 377 28.96 -44.46 -75.00
C MET A 377 29.78 -43.89 -76.17
N ALA A 378 30.81 -43.09 -75.87
CA ALA A 378 31.76 -42.61 -76.88
C ALA A 378 32.56 -43.75 -77.55
N GLU A 379 33.02 -44.75 -76.79
CA GLU A 379 33.68 -45.94 -77.35
C GLU A 379 32.75 -46.73 -78.27
N LYS A 380 31.50 -46.95 -77.84
CA LYS A 380 30.46 -47.63 -78.62
C LYS A 380 30.20 -46.88 -79.93
N ASP A 381 30.06 -45.56 -79.89
CA ASP A 381 29.90 -44.74 -81.10
C ASP A 381 31.14 -44.82 -82.01
N GLY A 382 32.34 -44.84 -81.43
CA GLY A 382 33.60 -45.06 -82.17
C GLY A 382 33.66 -46.43 -82.86
N VAL A 383 33.20 -47.50 -82.21
CA VAL A 383 33.10 -48.84 -82.82
C VAL A 383 32.03 -48.87 -83.91
N ILE A 384 30.86 -48.26 -83.69
CA ILE A 384 29.80 -48.15 -84.71
C ILE A 384 30.35 -47.46 -85.97
N ALA A 385 31.09 -46.36 -85.81
CA ALA A 385 31.73 -45.68 -86.93
C ALA A 385 32.70 -46.59 -87.69
N LYS A 386 33.56 -47.35 -86.99
CA LYS A 386 34.46 -48.34 -87.62
C LYS A 386 33.69 -49.42 -88.39
N VAL A 387 32.63 -49.98 -87.79
CA VAL A 387 31.79 -50.99 -88.45
C VAL A 387 31.15 -50.43 -89.72
N GLN A 388 30.64 -49.19 -89.67
CA GLN A 388 30.09 -48.53 -90.85
C GLN A 388 31.15 -48.32 -91.95
N THR A 389 32.38 -47.92 -91.58
CA THR A 389 33.48 -47.79 -92.57
C THR A 389 33.86 -49.13 -93.21
N PHE A 390 33.98 -50.21 -92.43
CA PHE A 390 34.25 -51.54 -92.99
C PHE A 390 33.08 -52.07 -93.82
N GLY A 391 31.83 -51.80 -93.42
CA GLY A 391 30.64 -52.14 -94.20
C GLY A 391 30.64 -51.46 -95.58
N ALA A 392 31.03 -50.18 -95.64
CA ALA A 392 31.21 -49.47 -96.90
C ALA A 392 32.34 -50.05 -97.76
N GLU A 393 33.48 -50.42 -97.15
CA GLU A 393 34.60 -51.06 -97.86
C GLU A 393 34.24 -52.45 -98.41
N ILE A 394 33.56 -53.28 -97.62
CA ILE A 394 33.07 -54.60 -98.06
C ILE A 394 32.09 -54.41 -99.22
N SER A 395 31.14 -53.48 -99.12
CA SER A 395 30.19 -53.19 -100.21
C SER A 395 30.91 -52.79 -101.50
N PHE A 396 31.95 -51.95 -101.41
CA PHE A 396 32.78 -51.59 -102.55
C PHE A 396 33.53 -52.79 -103.14
N ARG A 397 34.10 -53.66 -102.29
CA ARG A 397 34.76 -54.90 -102.74
C ARG A 397 33.77 -55.86 -103.39
N ASP A 398 32.57 -56.01 -102.86
CA ASP A 398 31.51 -56.83 -103.44
C ASP A 398 31.02 -56.29 -104.79
N ASP A 399 30.92 -54.96 -104.95
CA ASP A 399 30.66 -54.32 -106.24
C ASP A 399 31.78 -54.61 -107.26
N LEU A 400 33.04 -54.58 -106.81
CA LEU A 400 34.20 -54.91 -107.65
C LEU A 400 34.19 -56.39 -108.06
N ILE A 401 33.95 -57.30 -107.12
CA ILE A 401 33.86 -58.74 -107.37
C ILE A 401 32.74 -59.02 -108.38
N ARG A 402 31.53 -58.48 -108.18
CA ARG A 402 30.42 -58.62 -109.14
C ARG A 402 30.81 -58.18 -110.55
N ARG A 403 31.58 -57.08 -110.67
CA ARG A 403 32.09 -56.61 -111.96
C ARG A 403 33.10 -57.58 -112.57
N LEU A 404 34.03 -58.11 -111.78
CA LEU A 404 35.01 -59.10 -112.23
C LEU A 404 34.34 -60.42 -112.64
N GLU A 405 33.34 -60.88 -111.89
CA GLU A 405 32.54 -62.07 -112.24
C GLU A 405 31.80 -61.88 -113.56
N LEU A 406 31.25 -60.67 -113.81
CA LEU A 406 30.61 -60.34 -115.08
C LEU A 406 31.62 -60.42 -116.23
N ASN A 407 32.79 -59.79 -116.07
CA ASN A 407 33.88 -59.86 -117.06
C ASN A 407 34.35 -61.30 -117.29
N GLN A 408 34.45 -62.11 -116.22
CA GLN A 408 34.85 -63.51 -116.33
C GLN A 408 33.81 -64.32 -117.12
N LYS A 409 32.51 -64.09 -116.88
CA LYS A 409 31.42 -64.72 -117.66
C LYS A 409 31.49 -64.33 -119.13
N GLU A 410 31.76 -63.07 -119.43
CA GLU A 410 31.90 -62.56 -120.82
C GLU A 410 33.12 -63.15 -121.54
N ILE A 411 34.28 -63.19 -120.89
CA ILE A 411 35.48 -63.84 -121.44
C ILE A 411 35.24 -65.35 -121.63
N HIS A 412 34.52 -66.01 -120.71
CA HIS A 412 34.24 -67.43 -120.82
C HIS A 412 33.33 -67.75 -122.00
N SER A 413 32.24 -66.98 -122.20
CA SER A 413 31.37 -67.16 -123.37
C SER A 413 32.10 -66.88 -124.69
N GLU A 414 33.00 -65.90 -124.71
CA GLU A 414 33.84 -65.61 -125.87
C GLU A 414 34.86 -66.72 -126.16
N ASN A 415 35.52 -67.25 -125.12
CA ASN A 415 36.43 -68.39 -125.26
C ASN A 415 35.70 -69.66 -125.72
N GLU A 416 34.46 -69.87 -125.27
CA GLU A 416 33.63 -70.99 -125.73
C GLU A 416 33.25 -70.82 -127.21
N ARG A 417 32.88 -69.60 -127.62
CA ARG A 417 32.66 -69.25 -129.03
C ARG A 417 33.90 -69.48 -129.90
N LEU A 418 35.07 -69.01 -129.45
CA LEU A 418 36.35 -69.23 -130.13
C LEU A 418 36.72 -70.72 -130.18
N SER A 419 36.47 -71.47 -129.11
CA SER A 419 36.72 -72.92 -129.08
C SER A 419 35.83 -73.68 -130.07
N GLN A 420 34.56 -73.30 -130.20
CA GLN A 420 33.67 -73.86 -131.21
C GLN A 420 34.16 -73.56 -132.63
N LEU A 421 34.67 -72.34 -132.89
CA LEU A 421 35.31 -71.98 -134.16
C LEU A 421 36.60 -72.77 -134.42
N CYS A 422 37.45 -72.96 -133.41
CA CYS A 422 38.64 -73.81 -133.54
C CYS A 422 38.27 -75.27 -133.81
N GLN A 423 37.23 -75.81 -133.17
CA GLN A 423 36.76 -77.17 -133.43
C GLN A 423 36.24 -77.35 -134.85
N SER A 424 35.48 -76.38 -135.40
CA SER A 424 35.05 -76.45 -136.80
C SER A 424 36.23 -76.32 -137.76
N GLY A 425 37.21 -75.46 -137.45
CA GLY A 425 38.48 -75.37 -138.15
C GLY A 425 39.23 -76.72 -138.15
N ASN A 426 39.39 -77.35 -137.00
CA ASN A 426 40.05 -78.66 -136.88
C ASN A 426 39.32 -79.77 -137.65
N LYS A 427 37.97 -79.76 -137.66
CA LYS A 427 37.20 -80.71 -138.50
C LYS A 427 37.57 -80.57 -139.97
N LEU A 428 37.61 -79.33 -140.47
CA LEU A 428 38.06 -79.05 -141.84
C LEU A 428 39.51 -79.52 -142.06
N THR A 429 40.40 -79.32 -141.09
CA THR A 429 41.78 -79.82 -141.17
C THR A 429 41.83 -81.35 -141.26
N CYS A 430 41.08 -82.08 -140.43
CA CYS A 430 41.03 -83.55 -140.50
C CYS A 430 40.43 -84.06 -141.83
N GLU A 431 39.44 -83.35 -142.39
CA GLU A 431 38.90 -83.64 -143.73
C GLU A 431 39.99 -83.45 -144.80
N LEU A 432 40.76 -82.37 -144.73
CA LEU A 432 41.88 -82.11 -145.63
C LEU A 432 43.02 -83.13 -145.45
N GLU A 433 43.37 -83.51 -144.23
CA GLU A 433 44.38 -84.54 -143.95
C GLU A 433 43.95 -85.90 -144.49
N SER A 434 42.70 -86.31 -144.29
CA SER A 434 42.16 -87.54 -144.86
C SER A 434 42.24 -87.51 -146.39
N ARG A 435 41.97 -86.35 -147.00
CA ARG A 435 42.11 -86.15 -148.44
C ARG A 435 43.56 -86.21 -148.90
N ILE A 436 44.50 -85.68 -148.13
CA ILE A 436 45.95 -85.81 -148.40
C ILE A 436 46.36 -87.28 -148.35
N VAL A 437 45.95 -88.04 -147.33
CA VAL A 437 46.26 -89.48 -147.21
C VAL A 437 45.70 -90.30 -148.37
N GLU A 438 44.47 -90.00 -148.83
CA GLU A 438 43.93 -90.60 -150.04
C GLU A 438 44.81 -90.32 -151.27
N LEU A 439 45.22 -89.07 -151.46
CA LEU A 439 46.10 -88.66 -152.55
C LEU A 439 47.49 -89.31 -152.46
N GLU A 440 48.05 -89.44 -151.24
CA GLU A 440 49.31 -90.14 -150.99
C GLU A 440 49.21 -91.63 -151.33
N LYS A 441 48.10 -92.30 -150.99
CA LYS A 441 47.87 -93.70 -151.35
C LYS A 441 47.74 -93.88 -152.86
N GLU A 442 47.05 -92.95 -153.53
CA GLU A 442 46.95 -92.92 -154.99
C GLU A 442 48.32 -92.72 -155.65
N ALA A 443 49.17 -91.86 -155.07
CA ALA A 443 50.57 -91.70 -155.49
C ALA A 443 51.42 -92.96 -155.21
N GLY A 444 51.22 -93.62 -154.06
CA GLY A 444 51.88 -94.87 -153.70
C GLY A 444 51.54 -96.01 -154.66
N MET A 445 50.27 -96.15 -155.07
CA MET A 445 49.90 -97.12 -156.10
C MET A 445 50.56 -96.82 -157.44
N LYS A 446 50.66 -95.55 -157.85
CA LYS A 446 51.39 -95.16 -159.06
C LYS A 446 52.89 -95.50 -158.94
N ALA A 447 53.49 -95.36 -157.76
CA ALA A 447 54.89 -95.72 -157.52
C ALA A 447 55.15 -97.24 -157.61
N ILE A 448 54.25 -98.09 -157.11
CA ILE A 448 54.35 -99.56 -157.21
C ILE A 448 54.32 -100.00 -158.67
N VAL A 449 53.39 -99.47 -159.47
CA VAL A 449 53.28 -99.79 -160.91
C VAL A 449 54.57 -99.41 -161.66
N ILE A 450 55.24 -98.32 -161.26
CA ILE A 450 56.54 -97.92 -161.82
C ILE A 450 57.64 -98.90 -161.40
N SER A 451 57.64 -99.38 -160.15
CA SER A 451 58.62 -100.35 -159.64
C SER A 451 58.52 -101.71 -160.34
N ASP A 452 57.31 -102.24 -160.55
CA ASP A 452 57.11 -103.52 -161.23
C ASP A 452 57.55 -103.46 -162.69
N MET A 453 57.30 -102.32 -163.37
CA MET A 453 57.77 -102.10 -164.73
C MET A 453 59.30 -101.96 -164.80
N ALA A 454 59.92 -101.39 -163.75
CA ALA A 454 61.38 -101.31 -163.63
C ALA A 454 62.03 -102.67 -163.33
N GLU A 455 61.40 -103.52 -162.51
CA GLU A 455 61.87 -104.88 -162.21
C GLU A 455 61.76 -105.79 -163.45
N GLY A 456 60.68 -105.66 -164.23
CA GLY A 456 60.56 -106.33 -165.52
C GLY A 456 61.69 -105.96 -166.49
N LYS A 457 62.12 -104.69 -166.49
CA LYS A 457 63.30 -104.26 -167.26
C LYS A 457 64.61 -104.85 -166.73
N ARG A 458 64.76 -105.00 -165.40
CA ARG A 458 65.96 -105.63 -164.79
C ARG A 458 66.06 -107.13 -165.08
N GLU A 459 64.93 -107.85 -165.08
CA GLU A 459 64.90 -109.28 -165.39
C GLU A 459 65.24 -109.57 -166.85
N ALA A 460 64.77 -108.71 -167.77
CA ALA A 460 65.17 -108.78 -169.19
C ALA A 460 66.69 -108.63 -169.37
N ILE A 461 67.34 -107.76 -168.58
CA ILE A 461 68.80 -107.61 -168.58
C ILE A 461 69.49 -108.87 -168.04
N ARG A 462 68.99 -109.47 -166.94
CA ARG A 462 69.55 -110.72 -166.38
C ARG A 462 69.53 -111.87 -167.39
N GLN A 463 68.40 -112.06 -168.10
CA GLN A 463 68.27 -113.07 -169.16
C GLN A 463 69.25 -112.84 -170.33
N LEU A 464 69.50 -111.58 -170.70
CA LEU A 464 70.45 -111.23 -171.75
C LEU A 464 71.92 -111.50 -171.32
N CYS A 465 72.27 -111.22 -170.07
CA CYS A 465 73.62 -111.51 -169.57
C CYS A 465 73.92 -113.03 -169.53
N PHE A 466 72.93 -113.86 -169.19
CA PHE A 466 73.08 -115.32 -169.15
C PHE A 466 73.34 -115.93 -170.54
N SER A 467 72.66 -115.42 -171.58
CA SER A 467 72.88 -115.86 -172.96
C SER A 467 74.25 -115.44 -173.49
N ILE A 468 74.74 -114.25 -173.14
CA ILE A 468 76.09 -113.78 -173.51
C ILE A 468 77.19 -114.65 -172.88
N ASP A 469 77.03 -115.05 -171.62
CA ASP A 469 78.02 -115.93 -170.96
C ASP A 469 78.06 -117.33 -171.56
N HIS A 470 76.90 -117.85 -172.02
CA HIS A 470 76.87 -119.11 -172.75
C HIS A 470 77.64 -119.04 -174.08
N PHE A 471 77.55 -117.92 -174.82
CA PHE A 471 78.34 -117.73 -176.05
C PHE A 471 79.82 -117.51 -175.75
N ARG A 472 80.16 -116.90 -174.61
CA ARG A 472 81.54 -116.68 -174.18
C ARG A 472 82.26 -118.00 -173.88
N CYS A 473 81.63 -118.93 -173.14
CA CYS A 473 82.21 -120.25 -172.87
C CYS A 473 82.46 -121.06 -174.15
N ALA A 474 81.55 -121.03 -175.12
CA ALA A 474 81.72 -121.72 -176.41
C ALA A 474 82.85 -121.13 -177.27
N TYR A 475 83.19 -119.86 -177.11
CA TYR A 475 84.30 -119.21 -177.83
C TYR A 475 85.66 -119.54 -177.20
N GLU A 476 85.71 -119.80 -175.89
CA GLU A 476 86.93 -120.24 -175.20
C GLU A 476 87.30 -121.70 -175.57
N GLU A 477 86.31 -122.56 -175.83
CA GLU A 477 86.51 -123.90 -176.42
C GLU A 477 87.13 -123.86 -177.84
N VAL A 478 86.98 -122.75 -178.58
CA VAL A 478 87.58 -122.57 -179.93
C VAL A 478 88.95 -121.88 -179.86
N ARG A 479 89.17 -121.00 -178.88
CA ARG A 479 90.44 -120.28 -178.70
C ARG A 479 91.57 -121.19 -178.22
N ASP A 480 91.27 -122.13 -177.32
CA ASP A 480 92.28 -123.04 -176.80
C ASP A 480 92.69 -124.12 -177.83
N ALA A 481 91.92 -124.28 -178.90
CA ALA A 481 92.29 -125.07 -180.09
C ALA A 481 93.30 -124.39 -181.03
N CYS A 482 93.58 -123.07 -180.88
CA CYS A 482 94.47 -122.32 -181.80
C CYS A 482 95.84 -121.92 -181.21
N VAL A 483 96.06 -121.98 -179.88
CA VAL A 483 97.33 -121.51 -179.26
C VAL A 483 98.35 -122.65 -179.01
N ALA A 484 97.98 -123.91 -179.15
CA ALA A 484 98.89 -125.05 -179.01
C ALA A 484 99.37 -125.65 -180.35
N ARG A 485 99.73 -124.81 -181.32
CA ARG A 485 100.48 -125.25 -182.52
C ARG A 485 101.65 -124.34 -182.90
N ALA A 486 102.67 -124.23 -182.04
CA ALA A 486 104.06 -123.91 -182.42
C ALA A 486 105.09 -124.03 -181.28
N ARG A 487 105.30 -125.24 -180.74
CA ARG A 487 106.66 -125.77 -180.63
C ARG A 487 106.69 -127.17 -181.25
N ALA A 488 106.97 -127.12 -182.55
CA ALA A 488 107.35 -128.19 -183.48
C ALA A 488 106.28 -129.25 -183.84
N PRO A 489 106.36 -129.81 -185.06
CA PRO A 489 106.17 -129.12 -186.33
C PRO A 489 105.05 -129.86 -187.12
N PRO A 490 105.04 -129.77 -188.45
CA PRO A 490 104.14 -128.96 -189.27
C PRO A 490 102.86 -129.70 -189.71
N ALA A 491 102.11 -129.07 -190.63
CA ALA A 491 101.02 -129.56 -191.51
C ALA A 491 99.64 -129.04 -191.18
#